data_AF-A0A3C1FMP8-F1
#
_entry.id   AF-A0A3C1FMP8-F1
#
_cell.length_a   1.000
_cell.length_b   1.000
_cell.length_c   1.000
_cell.angle_alpha   90.00
_cell.angle_beta   90.00
_cell.angle_gamma   90.00
#
_symmetry.space_group_name_H-M   'P 1'
#
loop_
_entity.id
_entity.type
_entity.pdbx_description
1 polymer ?
#
loop_
_entity_poly.entity_id
_entity_poly.type
_entity_poly.pdbx_seq_one_letter_code
_entity_poly.pdbx_strand_id
1 'polypeptide(L)'
;MIAREEIRRRVHVPADMAGANGQPVITGRVNHAIELGRNRIIIVAGLFLLIFGAIAGRIVDLSLPGEVEFARDGGMHRALGTIPRAEITDRNGQVIATNLIVAALELDKREVPDVAAALDRIVNALPGFDRHRAERVINHSGRYAVIADRLSPWQQQQ
;
A
#
# COMPACT_ATOMS: atom_id res chain seq x y z
N MET A 1 1.33 37.03 68.42
CA MET A 1 2.68 36.65 67.97
C MET A 1 2.82 35.15 68.23
N ILE A 2 2.58 34.29 67.24
CA ILE A 2 2.62 32.83 67.38
C ILE A 2 3.79 32.33 66.52
N ALA A 3 4.75 31.68 67.17
CA ALA A 3 5.97 31.18 66.54
C ALA A 3 5.66 29.97 65.64
N ARG A 4 6.24 29.98 64.44
CA ARG A 4 6.04 28.99 63.37
C ARG A 4 7.17 27.96 63.47
N GLU A 5 6.88 26.78 64.01
CA GLU A 5 7.84 25.67 64.05
C GLU A 5 7.88 24.96 62.70
N GLU A 6 9.01 25.06 62.01
CA GLU A 6 9.28 24.35 60.78
C GLU A 6 9.43 22.84 61.04
N ILE A 7 8.45 22.06 60.61
CA ILE A 7 8.53 20.60 60.57
C ILE A 7 9.51 20.21 59.46
N ARG A 8 10.79 20.09 59.81
CA ARG A 8 11.82 19.51 58.94
C ARG A 8 11.57 18.01 58.81
N ARG A 9 10.78 17.59 57.80
CA ARG A 9 10.61 16.17 57.46
C ARG A 9 11.98 15.55 57.20
N ARG A 10 12.44 14.70 58.11
CA ARG A 10 13.61 13.84 57.86
C ARG A 10 13.17 12.77 56.86
N VAL A 11 13.66 12.86 55.62
CA VAL A 11 13.56 11.77 54.66
C VAL A 11 14.37 10.60 55.23
N HIS A 12 13.73 9.46 55.47
CA HIS A 12 14.41 8.25 55.91
C HIS A 12 15.26 7.72 54.75
N VAL A 13 16.57 7.91 54.83
CA VAL A 13 17.53 7.33 53.90
C VAL A 13 18.01 6.00 54.50
N PRO A 14 17.80 4.87 53.82
CA PRO A 14 18.24 3.57 54.32
C PRO A 14 19.78 3.56 54.45
N ALA A 15 20.27 2.87 55.49
CA ALA A 15 21.67 2.97 55.94
C ALA A 15 22.69 2.52 54.89
N ASP A 16 22.28 1.72 53.91
CA ASP A 16 23.10 1.28 52.77
C ASP A 16 23.29 2.35 51.69
N MET A 17 22.48 3.42 51.71
CA MET A 17 22.53 4.55 50.77
C MET A 17 23.11 5.84 51.36
N ALA A 18 23.44 5.86 52.66
CA ALA A 18 24.03 7.02 53.31
C ALA A 18 25.55 7.08 53.07
N GLY A 19 25.99 7.96 52.16
CA GLY A 19 27.42 8.26 51.99
C GLY A 19 27.99 9.02 53.18
N ALA A 20 29.30 8.89 53.39
CA ALA A 20 30.04 9.49 54.51
C ALA A 20 29.85 11.02 54.67
N ASN A 21 29.41 11.72 53.62
CA ASN A 21 29.19 13.17 53.58
C ASN A 21 27.72 13.57 53.30
N GLY A 22 26.74 12.70 53.59
CA GLY A 22 25.32 12.98 53.36
C GLY A 22 24.89 12.94 51.88
N GLN A 23 25.75 12.46 51.00
CA GLN A 23 25.43 12.21 49.60
C GLN A 23 24.86 10.80 49.42
N PRO A 24 23.78 10.61 48.66
CA PRO A 24 23.24 9.29 48.38
C PRO A 24 24.27 8.48 47.58
N VAL A 25 24.80 7.42 48.19
CA VAL A 25 25.72 6.49 47.51
C VAL A 25 24.88 5.38 46.91
N ILE A 26 24.83 5.34 45.58
CA ILE A 26 24.13 4.28 44.85
C ILE A 26 24.97 3.01 44.96
N THR A 27 24.61 2.14 45.91
CA THR A 27 25.27 0.85 46.16
C THR A 27 25.27 -0.03 44.91
N GLY A 28 26.28 -0.89 44.75
CA GLY A 28 26.48 -1.75 43.56
C GLY A 28 25.28 -2.59 43.13
N ARG A 29 24.37 -3.00 44.04
CA ARG A 29 23.13 -3.72 43.66
C ARG A 29 22.16 -2.86 42.83
N VAL A 30 22.01 -1.59 43.18
CA VAL A 30 21.14 -0.66 42.44
C VAL A 30 21.78 -0.31 41.10
N ASN A 31 23.10 -0.08 41.07
CA ASN A 31 23.83 0.13 39.82
C ASN A 31 23.71 -1.09 38.89
N HIS A 32 23.81 -2.31 39.41
CA HIS A 32 23.66 -3.52 38.61
C HIS A 32 22.24 -3.69 38.04
N ALA A 33 21.21 -3.35 38.83
CA ALA A 33 19.83 -3.35 38.35
C ALA A 33 19.60 -2.30 37.24
N ILE A 34 20.22 -1.12 37.36
CA ILE A 34 20.19 -0.07 36.34
C ILE A 34 20.93 -0.52 35.06
N GLU A 35 22.08 -1.16 35.19
CA GLU A 35 22.85 -1.69 34.05
C GLU A 35 22.10 -2.79 33.29
N LEU A 36 21.44 -3.71 34.01
CA LEU A 36 20.58 -4.73 33.41
C LEU A 36 19.40 -4.13 32.64
N GLY A 37 18.74 -3.12 33.22
CA GLY A 37 17.66 -2.39 32.55
C GLY A 37 18.15 -1.68 31.29
N ARG A 38 19.29 -0.98 31.39
CA ARG A 38 19.93 -0.29 30.28
C ARG A 38 20.31 -1.25 29.14
N ASN A 39 20.87 -2.41 29.45
CA ASN A 39 21.25 -3.40 28.44
C ASN A 39 20.03 -3.92 27.66
N ARG A 40 18.93 -4.22 28.36
CA ARG A 40 17.67 -4.67 27.72
C ARG A 40 17.11 -3.60 26.78
N ILE A 41 17.12 -2.33 27.21
CA ILE A 41 16.63 -1.21 26.39
C ILE A 41 17.50 -1.07 25.13
N ILE A 42 18.83 -1.15 25.25
CA ILE A 42 19.74 -1.06 24.10
C ILE A 42 19.52 -2.20 23.10
N ILE A 43 19.35 -3.43 23.59
CA ILE A 43 19.08 -4.59 22.74
C ILE A 43 17.77 -4.42 21.97
N VAL A 44 16.70 -4.05 22.66
CA VAL A 44 15.38 -3.83 22.05
C VAL A 44 15.43 -2.68 21.05
N ALA A 45 16.05 -1.55 21.42
CA ALA A 45 16.22 -0.41 20.52
C ALA A 45 17.01 -0.79 19.26
N GLY A 46 18.08 -1.58 19.40
CA GLY A 46 18.85 -2.10 18.28
C GLY A 46 18.02 -2.98 17.34
N LEU A 47 17.20 -3.88 17.89
CA LEU A 47 16.31 -4.74 17.11
C LEU A 47 15.28 -3.92 16.32
N PHE A 48 14.63 -2.95 16.97
CA PHE A 48 13.69 -2.06 16.30
C PHE A 48 14.37 -1.25 15.18
N LEU A 49 15.57 -0.73 15.43
CA LEU A 49 16.33 0.00 14.43
C LEU A 49 16.66 -0.86 13.20
N LEU A 50 17.01 -2.13 13.39
CA LEU A 50 17.23 -3.08 12.29
C LEU A 50 15.94 -3.35 11.50
N ILE A 51 14.82 -3.59 12.18
CA ILE A 51 13.52 -3.83 11.53
C ILE A 51 13.09 -2.61 10.72
N PHE A 52 13.10 -1.43 11.32
CA PHE A 52 12.74 -0.19 10.63
C PHE A 52 13.73 0.14 9.51
N GLY A 53 15.03 -0.14 9.68
CA GLY A 53 16.02 -0.01 8.64
C GLY A 53 15.74 -0.92 7.43
N ALA A 54 15.35 -2.18 7.66
CA ALA A 54 14.97 -3.10 6.59
C ALA A 54 13.71 -2.63 5.84
N ILE A 55 12.70 -2.13 6.57
CA ILE A 55 11.49 -1.56 5.96
C ILE A 55 11.82 -0.32 5.13
N ALA A 56 12.61 0.62 5.68
CA ALA A 56 13.03 1.83 4.97
C ALA A 56 13.83 1.49 3.72
N GLY A 57 14.77 0.54 3.81
CA GLY A 57 15.52 0.02 2.66
C GLY A 57 14.59 -0.57 1.59
N ARG A 58 13.59 -1.36 1.99
CA ARG A 58 12.60 -1.92 1.06
C ARG A 58 11.73 -0.85 0.41
N ILE A 59 11.39 0.22 1.13
CA ILE A 59 10.64 1.35 0.58
C ILE A 59 11.49 2.08 -0.47
N VAL A 60 12.77 2.33 -0.20
CA VAL A 60 13.67 2.97 -1.18
C VAL A 60 13.83 2.10 -2.42
N ASP A 61 14.04 0.78 -2.24
CA ASP A 61 14.11 -0.21 -3.31
C ASP A 61 12.85 -0.21 -4.20
N LEU A 62 11.66 -0.17 -3.58
CA LEU A 62 10.39 -0.08 -4.31
C LEU A 62 10.10 1.32 -4.89
N SER A 63 10.71 2.37 -4.35
CA SER A 63 10.51 3.75 -4.80
C SER A 63 11.44 4.15 -5.93
N LEU A 64 12.56 3.44 -6.12
CA LEU A 64 13.42 3.60 -7.27
C LEU A 64 12.66 3.06 -8.50
N PRO A 65 12.44 3.88 -9.53
CA PRO A 65 11.85 3.41 -10.78
C PRO A 65 12.88 2.54 -11.52
N GLY A 66 12.97 1.27 -11.15
CA GLY A 66 13.52 0.21 -12.01
C GLY A 66 12.46 -0.24 -13.01
N GLU A 67 12.87 -0.81 -14.15
CA GLU A 67 12.04 -1.37 -15.22
C GLU A 67 11.14 -2.52 -14.76
N VAL A 68 10.22 -2.20 -13.87
CA VAL A 68 9.02 -2.97 -13.66
C VAL A 68 7.95 -2.03 -14.16
N GLU A 69 7.32 -2.40 -15.27
CA GLU A 69 6.04 -1.85 -15.71
C GLU A 69 5.00 -2.12 -14.60
N PHE A 70 5.14 -1.45 -13.45
CA PHE A 70 4.02 -1.22 -12.58
C PHE A 70 3.21 -0.16 -13.29
N ALA A 71 2.30 -0.66 -14.11
CA ALA A 71 1.17 0.08 -14.64
C ALA A 71 0.69 0.99 -13.51
N ARG A 72 0.80 2.29 -13.75
CA ARG A 72 0.21 3.32 -12.91
C ARG A 72 -1.30 3.18 -13.05
N ASP A 73 -1.87 2.20 -12.38
CA ASP A 73 -3.30 2.06 -12.26
C ASP A 73 -3.64 1.74 -10.83
N GLY A 74 -4.36 2.68 -10.21
CA GLY A 74 -4.92 2.58 -8.87
C GLY A 74 -6.04 1.55 -8.84
N GLY A 75 -5.67 0.28 -8.95
CA GLY A 75 -6.60 -0.83 -8.93
C GLY A 75 -5.91 -2.05 -8.38
N MET A 76 -6.33 -2.48 -7.19
CA MET A 76 -6.03 -3.79 -6.61
C MET A 76 -6.68 -4.94 -7.41
N HIS A 77 -6.73 -4.84 -8.73
CA HIS A 77 -6.83 -5.99 -9.61
C HIS A 77 -5.40 -6.47 -9.80
N ARG A 78 -4.90 -7.21 -8.80
CA ARG A 78 -4.05 -8.34 -9.14
C ARG A 78 -4.90 -9.09 -10.13
N ALA A 79 -4.66 -8.88 -11.43
CA ALA A 79 -5.15 -9.77 -12.46
C ALA A 79 -4.77 -11.13 -11.88
N LEU A 80 -5.76 -11.88 -11.40
CA LEU A 80 -5.59 -13.28 -11.07
C LEU A 80 -5.05 -13.82 -12.37
N GLY A 81 -3.71 -13.93 -12.44
CA GLY A 81 -2.98 -13.87 -13.69
C GLY A 81 -3.69 -14.83 -14.60
N THR A 82 -4.29 -14.29 -15.67
CA THR A 82 -5.13 -15.04 -16.59
C THR A 82 -4.41 -16.34 -16.81
N ILE A 83 -4.89 -17.43 -16.20
CA ILE A 83 -4.12 -18.68 -16.24
C ILE A 83 -4.02 -18.97 -17.72
N PRO A 84 -2.80 -18.97 -18.30
CA PRO A 84 -2.66 -19.08 -19.73
C PRO A 84 -3.26 -20.43 -20.12
N ARG A 85 -4.42 -20.38 -20.76
CA ARG A 85 -5.08 -21.59 -21.25
C ARG A 85 -4.22 -22.10 -22.39
N ALA A 86 -3.74 -23.33 -22.26
CA ALA A 86 -3.00 -23.96 -23.33
C ALA A 86 -3.85 -23.99 -24.61
N GLU A 87 -3.20 -23.76 -25.74
CA GLU A 87 -3.83 -23.90 -27.05
C GLU A 87 -4.25 -25.36 -27.25
N ILE A 88 -5.46 -25.57 -27.75
CA ILE A 88 -5.92 -26.89 -28.14
C ILE A 88 -5.48 -27.12 -29.58
N THR A 89 -4.71 -28.18 -29.80
CA THR A 89 -4.24 -28.60 -31.12
C THR A 89 -4.87 -29.94 -31.53
N ASP A 90 -5.08 -30.12 -32.83
CA ASP A 90 -5.47 -31.40 -33.41
C ASP A 90 -4.27 -32.35 -33.50
N ARG A 91 -4.50 -33.60 -33.89
CA ARG A 91 -3.51 -34.67 -34.13
C ARG A 91 -2.38 -34.27 -35.07
N ASN A 92 -2.66 -33.37 -36.00
CA ASN A 92 -1.70 -32.84 -36.96
C ASN A 92 -0.95 -31.60 -36.44
N GLY A 93 -1.17 -31.20 -35.17
CA GLY A 93 -0.55 -30.02 -34.56
C GLY A 93 -1.21 -28.68 -34.92
N GLN A 94 -2.33 -28.67 -35.64
CA GLN A 94 -3.04 -27.44 -36.00
C GLN A 94 -3.87 -26.91 -34.82
N VAL A 95 -3.77 -25.62 -34.53
CA VAL A 95 -4.55 -24.97 -33.45
C VAL A 95 -6.03 -24.92 -33.83
N ILE A 96 -6.87 -25.50 -32.97
CA ILE A 96 -8.34 -25.49 -33.10
C ILE A 96 -9.02 -24.56 -32.10
N ALA A 97 -8.37 -24.23 -30.99
CA ALA A 97 -8.86 -23.24 -30.04
C ALA A 97 -7.70 -22.57 -29.30
N THR A 98 -7.65 -21.24 -29.36
CA THR A 98 -6.71 -20.42 -28.59
C THR A 98 -7.46 -19.29 -27.88
N ASN A 99 -6.84 -18.73 -26.85
CA ASN A 99 -7.36 -17.57 -26.16
C ASN A 99 -6.74 -16.31 -26.76
N LEU A 100 -7.59 -15.40 -27.22
CA LEU A 100 -7.16 -14.08 -27.67
C LEU A 100 -7.41 -13.08 -26.55
N ILE A 101 -6.38 -12.32 -26.22
CA ILE A 101 -6.53 -11.14 -25.36
C ILE A 101 -7.13 -10.04 -26.22
N VAL A 102 -8.28 -9.54 -25.81
CA VAL A 102 -8.98 -8.46 -26.50
C VAL A 102 -9.28 -7.34 -25.52
N ALA A 103 -9.12 -6.11 -25.97
CA ALA A 103 -9.46 -4.94 -25.16
C ALA A 103 -10.97 -4.72 -25.15
N ALA A 104 -11.46 -4.11 -24.07
CA ALA A 104 -12.82 -3.59 -23.95
C ALA A 104 -12.75 -2.09 -23.68
N LEU A 105 -13.72 -1.35 -24.20
CA LEU A 105 -13.85 0.08 -23.95
C LEU A 105 -14.78 0.29 -22.76
N GLU A 106 -14.24 0.85 -21.69
CA GLU A 106 -14.96 1.13 -20.46
C GLU A 106 -15.05 2.63 -20.22
N LEU A 107 -16.12 3.04 -19.53
CA LEU A 107 -16.38 4.43 -19.19
C LEU A 107 -16.72 4.55 -17.70
N ASP A 108 -15.97 5.38 -16.96
CA ASP A 108 -16.36 5.86 -15.63
C ASP A 108 -17.17 7.16 -15.79
N LYS A 109 -18.44 7.11 -15.38
CA LYS A 109 -19.36 8.25 -15.50
C LYS A 109 -18.95 9.48 -14.69
N ARG A 110 -18.10 9.32 -13.66
CA ARG A 110 -17.64 10.46 -12.83
C ARG A 110 -16.53 11.25 -13.51
N GLU A 111 -15.82 10.61 -14.43
CA GLU A 111 -14.66 11.20 -15.13
C GLU A 111 -15.05 11.80 -16.48
N VAL A 112 -16.23 11.45 -17.01
CA VAL A 112 -16.75 11.96 -18.28
C VAL A 112 -17.85 12.99 -18.03
N PRO A 113 -17.57 14.31 -18.21
CA PRO A 113 -18.54 15.37 -17.91
C PRO A 113 -19.73 15.38 -18.87
N ASP A 114 -19.49 15.13 -20.16
CA ASP A 114 -20.51 15.06 -21.20
C ASP A 114 -20.39 13.73 -21.94
N VAL A 115 -21.22 12.77 -21.51
CA VAL A 115 -21.23 11.43 -22.07
C VAL A 115 -21.76 11.42 -23.50
N ALA A 116 -22.73 12.28 -23.83
CA ALA A 116 -23.31 12.30 -25.18
C ALA A 116 -22.28 12.80 -26.20
N ALA A 117 -21.59 13.91 -25.90
CA ALA A 117 -20.53 14.42 -26.76
C ALA A 117 -19.33 13.46 -26.84
N ALA A 118 -19.01 12.75 -25.76
CA ALA A 118 -17.97 11.71 -25.78
C ALA A 118 -18.35 10.55 -26.71
N LEU A 119 -19.59 10.07 -26.65
CA LEU A 119 -20.07 9.01 -27.56
C LEU A 119 -20.04 9.46 -29.01
N ASP A 120 -20.39 10.71 -29.32
CA ASP A 120 -20.34 11.23 -30.70
C ASP A 120 -18.91 11.23 -31.25
N ARG A 121 -17.92 11.56 -30.41
CA ARG A 121 -16.50 11.46 -30.79
C ARG A 121 -16.06 10.02 -31.00
N ILE A 122 -16.51 9.10 -30.14
CA ILE A 122 -16.19 7.67 -30.25
C ILE A 122 -16.78 7.07 -31.53
N VAL A 123 -18.01 7.44 -31.91
CA VAL A 123 -18.62 6.98 -33.19
C VAL A 123 -17.76 7.39 -34.38
N ASN A 124 -17.19 8.60 -34.36
CA ASN A 124 -16.31 9.08 -35.43
C ASN A 124 -14.94 8.40 -35.43
N ALA A 125 -14.39 8.11 -34.25
CA ALA A 125 -13.08 7.47 -34.11
C ALA A 125 -13.11 5.95 -34.36
N LEU A 126 -14.22 5.30 -34.01
CA LEU A 126 -14.37 3.84 -34.00
C LEU A 126 -15.45 3.39 -34.99
N PRO A 127 -15.09 3.05 -36.24
CA PRO A 127 -16.04 2.61 -37.26
C PRO A 127 -16.81 1.35 -36.79
N GLY A 128 -18.14 1.40 -36.85
CA GLY A 128 -19.01 0.29 -36.43
C GLY A 128 -19.41 0.29 -34.95
N PHE A 129 -19.07 1.35 -34.19
CA PHE A 129 -19.54 1.52 -32.82
C PHE A 129 -21.06 1.77 -32.74
N ASP A 130 -21.76 0.95 -31.96
CA ASP A 130 -23.21 1.09 -31.75
C ASP A 130 -23.50 2.06 -30.60
N ARG A 131 -23.76 3.32 -30.97
CA ARG A 131 -24.12 4.39 -30.04
C ARG A 131 -25.36 4.06 -29.20
N HIS A 132 -26.40 3.50 -29.81
CA HIS A 132 -27.64 3.20 -29.11
C HIS A 132 -27.45 2.09 -28.07
N ARG A 133 -26.63 1.08 -28.37
CA ARG A 133 -26.23 0.08 -27.37
C ARG A 133 -25.45 0.73 -26.23
N ALA A 134 -24.47 1.57 -26.54
CA ALA A 134 -23.67 2.24 -25.51
C ALA A 134 -24.53 3.09 -24.58
N GLU A 135 -25.46 3.88 -25.12
CA GLU A 135 -26.41 4.68 -24.32
C GLU A 135 -27.27 3.81 -23.40
N ARG A 136 -27.78 2.68 -23.90
CA ARG A 136 -28.53 1.73 -23.06
C ARG A 136 -27.67 1.20 -21.92
N VAL A 137 -26.43 0.77 -22.21
CA VAL A 137 -25.54 0.23 -21.17
C VAL A 137 -25.18 1.32 -20.16
N ILE A 138 -24.88 2.54 -20.60
CA ILE A 138 -24.63 3.67 -19.72
C ILE A 138 -25.85 3.95 -18.85
N ASN A 139 -27.06 3.99 -19.40
CA ASN A 139 -28.25 4.31 -18.60
C ASN A 139 -28.59 3.24 -17.53
N HIS A 140 -28.25 1.96 -17.78
CA HIS A 140 -28.56 0.85 -16.87
C HIS A 140 -27.39 0.44 -15.96
N SER A 141 -26.17 0.94 -16.22
CA SER A 141 -24.99 0.65 -15.42
C SER A 141 -24.87 1.57 -14.21
N GLY A 142 -24.07 1.18 -13.23
CA GLY A 142 -23.73 2.02 -12.08
C GLY A 142 -22.68 3.05 -12.45
N ARG A 143 -21.53 3.01 -11.76
CA ARG A 143 -20.40 3.92 -12.01
C ARG A 143 -19.64 3.61 -13.30
N TYR A 144 -19.42 2.32 -13.56
CA TYR A 144 -18.64 1.82 -14.69
C TYR A 144 -19.57 1.21 -15.74
N ALA A 145 -19.34 1.54 -17.00
CA ALA A 145 -20.10 1.05 -18.14
C ALA A 145 -19.14 0.50 -19.22
N VAL A 146 -19.31 -0.76 -19.61
CA VAL A 146 -18.58 -1.33 -20.76
C VAL A 146 -19.36 -1.02 -22.03
N ILE A 147 -18.84 -0.11 -22.85
CA ILE A 147 -19.56 0.43 -24.02
C ILE A 147 -19.22 -0.31 -25.31
N ALA A 148 -18.04 -0.92 -25.40
CA ALA A 148 -17.69 -1.83 -26.48
C ALA A 148 -16.88 -3.01 -25.96
N ASP A 149 -17.25 -4.22 -26.40
CA ASP A 149 -16.52 -5.45 -26.12
C ASP A 149 -15.72 -5.86 -27.36
N ARG A 150 -14.52 -6.43 -27.16
CA ARG A 150 -13.70 -7.06 -28.22
C ARG A 150 -13.19 -6.08 -29.28
N LEU A 151 -12.48 -5.05 -28.86
CA LEU A 151 -11.75 -4.18 -29.77
C LEU A 151 -10.66 -4.97 -30.50
N SER A 152 -10.57 -4.76 -31.81
CA SER A 152 -9.42 -5.25 -32.57
C SER A 152 -8.14 -4.49 -32.17
N PRO A 153 -6.94 -5.08 -32.38
CA PRO A 153 -5.69 -4.41 -32.04
C PRO A 153 -5.52 -3.05 -32.73
N TRP A 154 -6.03 -2.90 -33.95
CA TRP A 154 -6.00 -1.64 -34.68
C TRP A 154 -6.95 -0.60 -34.05
N GLN A 155 -8.17 -1.01 -33.71
CA GLN A 155 -9.15 -0.16 -33.03
C GLN A 155 -8.68 0.30 -31.64
N GLN A 156 -7.88 -0.50 -30.94
CA GLN A 156 -7.31 -0.13 -29.64
C GLN A 156 -6.25 0.99 -29.75
N GLN A 157 -5.55 1.10 -30.88
CA GLN A 157 -4.49 2.08 -31.08
C GLN A 157 -4.98 3.46 -31.55
N GLN A 158 -6.26 3.57 -31.92
CA GLN A 158 -6.88 4.82 -32.35
C GLN A 158 -7.30 5.68 -31.14
#